data_AF-A0A0M9WP92-F1
#
_entry.id   AF-A0A0M9WP92-F1
#
_cell.length_a   1.000
_cell.length_b   1.000
_cell.length_c   1.000
_cell.angle_alpha   90.00
_cell.angle_beta   90.00
_cell.angle_gamma   90.00
#
_symmetry.space_group_name_H-M   'P 1'
#
loop_
_entity.id
_entity.type
_entity.pdbx_description
1 polymer ?
#
loop_
_entity_poly.entity_id
_entity_poly.type
_entity_poly.pdbx_seq_one_letter_code
_entity_poly.pdbx_strand_id
1 'polypeptide(L)'
;MGCGHVGEAEREDHRRTAQQGHLPVGAVRGGIGAALASLCREDGWRGALTSVGRWFHRDLREVLRALPWRDCGHLILAAREYEAQSARDSENLAMLLDRDDYWLNSEYAQWTTDPDDPEVKAAREQRKRAGIKPPPQPLIAPVALRPDGIGEIRRKQYTDALATNAPKTGGLKLSSAADFKRLLGAR
;
A
#
# COMPACT_ATOMS: atom_id res chain seq x y z
N MET A 1 26.07 -16.37 50.20
CA MET A 1 24.90 -15.63 50.71
C MET A 1 24.63 -14.48 49.74
N GLY A 2 23.38 -14.29 49.33
CA GLY A 2 22.94 -13.11 48.58
C GLY A 2 22.74 -13.31 47.07
N CYS A 3 21.89 -14.26 46.67
CA CYS A 3 21.28 -14.24 45.35
C CYS A 3 19.78 -14.16 45.55
N GLY A 4 19.13 -13.19 44.90
CA GLY A 4 17.68 -13.02 44.88
C GLY A 4 17.23 -11.76 45.58
N HIS A 5 16.78 -10.77 44.80
CA HIS A 5 15.61 -9.91 45.03
C HIS A 5 15.55 -8.79 43.97
N VAL A 6 15.65 -9.16 42.69
CA VAL A 6 15.29 -8.28 41.57
C VAL A 6 14.55 -9.17 40.58
N GLY A 7 13.21 -9.24 40.66
CA GLY A 7 12.52 -10.20 39.80
C GLY A 7 11.00 -10.27 39.85
N GLU A 8 10.31 -9.55 40.74
CA GLU A 8 8.84 -9.58 40.78
C GLU A 8 8.20 -8.25 40.36
N ALA A 9 8.78 -7.10 40.72
CA ALA A 9 8.21 -5.80 40.34
C ALA A 9 8.25 -5.51 38.83
N GLU A 10 9.35 -5.88 38.14
CA GLU A 10 9.48 -5.67 36.69
C GLU A 10 8.67 -6.67 35.85
N ARG A 11 8.35 -7.87 36.39
CA ARG A 11 7.50 -8.86 35.70
C ARG A 11 6.02 -8.48 35.74
N GLU A 12 5.58 -7.80 36.80
CA GLU A 12 4.21 -7.30 36.94
C GLU A 12 3.94 -6.14 35.96
N ASP A 13 4.95 -5.28 35.72
CA ASP A 13 4.82 -4.13 34.83
C ASP A 13 4.79 -4.53 33.35
N HIS A 14 5.54 -5.57 32.98
CA HIS A 14 5.45 -6.19 31.65
C HIS A 14 4.14 -6.97 31.42
N ARG A 15 3.51 -7.51 32.48
CA ARG A 15 2.17 -8.12 32.37
C ARG A 15 1.07 -7.07 32.21
N ARG A 16 1.21 -5.88 32.81
CA ARG A 16 0.25 -4.78 32.67
C ARG A 16 0.36 -4.08 31.31
N THR A 17 1.57 -3.92 30.76
CA THR A 17 1.75 -3.35 29.41
C THR A 17 1.34 -4.31 28.28
N ALA A 18 1.28 -5.62 28.52
CA ALA A 18 0.77 -6.59 27.55
C ALA A 18 -0.77 -6.67 27.47
N GLN A 19 -1.50 -6.06 28.41
CA GLN A 19 -2.98 -6.06 28.43
C GLN A 19 -3.61 -4.80 27.82
N GLN A 20 -2.83 -3.83 27.35
CA GLN A 20 -3.33 -2.65 26.66
C GLN A 20 -2.86 -2.65 25.21
N GLY A 21 -3.79 -2.92 24.28
CA GLY A 21 -3.59 -2.63 22.86
C GLY A 21 -3.66 -3.81 21.89
N HIS A 22 -4.57 -4.77 22.10
CA HIS A 22 -5.01 -5.64 21.01
C HIS A 22 -6.51 -5.44 20.79
N LEU A 23 -6.86 -4.48 19.94
CA LEU A 23 -8.20 -4.43 19.35
C LEU A 23 -8.23 -5.49 18.23
N PRO A 24 -9.07 -6.54 18.35
CA PRO A 24 -9.14 -7.57 17.32
C PRO A 24 -9.64 -6.96 16.01
N VAL A 25 -8.82 -7.08 14.97
CA VAL A 25 -9.19 -6.82 13.57
C VAL A 25 -10.14 -7.93 13.14
N GLY A 26 -11.41 -7.79 13.48
CA GLY A 26 -12.38 -8.83 13.18
C GLY A 26 -13.66 -8.78 14.00
N ALA A 27 -14.31 -7.61 14.12
CA ALA A 27 -15.75 -7.49 14.40
C ALA A 27 -16.16 -6.01 14.50
N VAL A 28 -16.17 -5.25 13.39
CA VAL A 28 -16.95 -3.99 13.38
C VAL A 28 -18.40 -4.31 13.01
N ARG A 29 -19.06 -5.11 13.85
CA ARG A 29 -20.52 -5.20 13.89
C ARG A 29 -20.97 -4.52 15.18
N GLY A 30 -21.21 -3.22 15.06
CA GLY A 30 -21.80 -2.37 16.12
C GLY A 30 -20.78 -1.78 17.08
N GLY A 31 -20.47 -0.49 16.91
CA GLY A 31 -19.62 0.28 17.82
C GLY A 31 -19.24 1.64 17.24
N ILE A 32 -18.34 2.37 17.91
CA ILE A 32 -17.79 3.68 17.46
C ILE A 32 -17.33 3.63 15.99
N GLY A 33 -16.80 2.49 15.52
CA GLY A 33 -16.43 2.29 14.11
C GLY A 33 -17.59 2.44 13.12
N ALA A 34 -18.83 2.10 13.50
CA ALA A 34 -20.01 2.34 12.67
C ALA A 34 -20.45 3.81 12.68
N ALA A 35 -20.24 4.52 13.79
CA ALA A 35 -20.47 5.96 13.89
C ALA A 35 -19.48 6.74 13.02
N LEU A 36 -18.20 6.35 13.07
CA LEU A 36 -17.13 6.89 12.23
C LEU A 36 -17.33 6.54 10.75
N ALA A 37 -17.74 5.32 10.42
CA ALA A 37 -18.11 4.95 9.04
C ALA A 37 -19.33 5.74 8.53
N SER A 38 -20.21 6.19 9.42
CA SER A 38 -21.32 7.07 9.05
C SER A 38 -20.86 8.49 8.75
N LEU A 39 -19.83 9.03 9.42
CA LEU A 39 -19.26 10.36 9.15
C LEU A 39 -18.72 10.50 7.71
N CYS A 40 -18.30 9.38 7.10
CA CYS A 40 -17.70 9.36 5.77
C CYS A 40 -18.70 9.34 4.59
N ARG A 41 -20.01 9.54 4.82
CA ARG A 41 -21.04 9.64 3.75
C ARG A 41 -21.57 11.07 3.60
N GLU A 42 -22.16 11.41 2.45
CA GLU A 42 -22.67 12.77 2.15
C GLU A 42 -23.68 13.31 3.18
N ASP A 43 -24.42 12.45 3.89
CA ASP A 43 -25.31 12.79 5.02
C ASP A 43 -24.67 12.52 6.41
N GLY A 44 -23.35 12.38 6.46
CA GLY A 44 -22.66 11.61 7.48
C GLY A 44 -22.70 12.18 8.89
N TRP A 45 -22.82 13.51 9.00
CA TRP A 45 -23.00 14.20 10.27
C TRP A 45 -24.27 13.76 10.99
N ARG A 46 -25.37 13.55 10.26
CA ARG A 46 -26.64 13.16 10.88
C ARG A 46 -26.53 11.75 11.44
N GLY A 47 -25.98 10.80 10.69
CA GLY A 47 -25.84 9.41 11.13
C GLY A 47 -24.81 9.20 12.26
N ALA A 48 -23.74 9.99 12.29
CA ALA A 48 -22.79 9.97 13.41
C ALA A 48 -23.37 10.58 14.69
N LEU A 49 -24.15 11.67 14.58
CA LEU A 49 -24.88 12.24 15.71
C LEU A 49 -25.88 11.23 16.30
N THR A 50 -26.64 10.52 15.46
CA THR A 50 -27.57 9.48 15.91
C THR A 50 -26.84 8.31 16.57
N SER A 51 -25.66 7.95 16.06
CA SER A 51 -24.86 6.85 16.59
C SER A 51 -24.23 7.21 17.93
N VAL A 52 -23.66 8.40 18.09
CA VAL A 52 -23.14 8.88 19.38
C VAL A 52 -24.26 8.99 20.41
N GLY A 53 -25.43 9.51 20.02
CA GLY A 53 -26.62 9.54 20.88
C GLY A 53 -27.10 8.15 21.30
N ARG A 54 -27.02 7.15 20.42
CA ARG A 54 -27.42 5.77 20.72
C ARG A 54 -26.42 5.05 21.64
N TRP A 55 -25.11 5.28 21.48
CA TRP A 55 -24.07 4.53 22.20
C TRP A 55 -23.65 5.18 23.51
N PHE A 56 -23.63 6.51 23.58
CA PHE A 56 -23.22 7.26 24.76
C PHE A 56 -24.41 7.86 25.52
N HIS A 57 -25.64 7.65 25.04
CA HIS A 57 -26.88 8.23 25.60
C HIS A 57 -26.79 9.75 25.81
N ARG A 58 -26.03 10.45 24.96
CA ARG A 58 -25.84 11.91 25.02
C ARG A 58 -25.89 12.51 23.62
N ASP A 59 -26.56 13.64 23.48
CA ASP A 59 -26.48 14.43 22.26
C ASP A 59 -25.09 15.08 22.17
N LEU A 60 -24.35 14.75 21.12
CA LEU A 60 -23.03 15.34 20.86
C LEU A 60 -23.09 16.87 20.80
N ARG A 61 -24.20 17.45 20.31
CA ARG A 61 -24.38 18.90 20.26
C ARG A 61 -24.46 19.51 21.66
N GLU A 62 -25.13 18.83 22.59
CA GLU A 62 -25.21 19.27 23.99
C GLU A 62 -23.85 19.13 24.67
N VAL A 63 -23.14 18.03 24.43
CA VAL A 63 -21.79 17.81 24.97
C VAL A 63 -20.82 18.88 24.47
N LEU A 64 -20.83 19.18 23.17
CA LEU A 64 -19.97 20.22 22.58
C LEU A 64 -20.34 21.63 23.06
N ARG A 65 -21.62 21.91 23.34
CA ARG A 65 -22.05 23.20 23.93
C ARG A 65 -21.63 23.36 25.39
N ALA A 66 -21.55 22.25 26.13
CA ALA A 66 -21.12 22.24 27.53
C ALA A 66 -19.59 22.23 27.68
N LEU A 67 -18.85 21.84 26.64
CA LEU A 67 -17.39 21.81 26.66
C LEU A 67 -16.79 23.23 26.72
N PRO A 68 -15.73 23.45 27.52
CA PRO A 68 -14.90 24.64 27.39
C PRO A 68 -14.39 24.80 25.95
N TRP A 69 -14.35 26.03 25.45
CA TRP A 69 -13.91 26.31 24.08
C TRP A 69 -12.49 25.77 23.78
N ARG A 70 -11.62 25.69 24.79
CA ARG A 70 -10.26 25.12 24.67
C ARG A 70 -10.30 23.64 24.32
N ASP A 71 -11.18 22.89 24.96
CA ASP A 71 -11.33 21.45 24.73
C ASP A 71 -11.92 21.19 23.34
N CYS A 72 -12.87 22.03 22.90
CA CYS A 72 -13.34 22.02 21.51
C CYS A 72 -12.19 22.28 20.53
N GLY A 73 -11.29 23.21 20.84
CA GLY A 73 -10.08 23.48 20.05
C GLY A 73 -9.16 22.25 19.96
N HIS A 74 -8.91 21.58 21.08
CA HIS A 74 -8.12 20.34 21.10
C HIS A 74 -8.75 19.21 20.29
N LEU A 75 -10.08 19.05 20.35
CA LEU A 75 -10.78 18.04 19.54
C LEU A 75 -10.68 18.30 18.04
N ILE A 76 -10.75 19.57 17.61
CA ILE A 76 -10.58 19.94 16.21
C ILE A 76 -9.16 19.62 15.73
N LEU A 77 -8.14 19.94 16.54
CA LEU A 77 -6.75 19.64 16.22
C LEU A 77 -6.52 18.12 16.14
N ALA A 78 -7.01 17.37 17.13
CA ALA A 78 -6.91 15.91 17.16
C ALA A 78 -7.61 15.26 15.96
N ALA A 79 -8.77 15.78 15.53
CA ALA A 79 -9.47 15.28 14.35
C ALA A 79 -8.62 15.47 13.07
N ARG A 80 -7.96 16.62 12.91
CA ARG A 80 -7.06 16.88 11.78
C ARG A 80 -5.84 15.96 11.78
N GLU A 81 -5.26 15.73 12.96
CA GLU A 81 -4.14 14.80 13.11
C GLU A 81 -4.55 13.37 12.76
N TYR A 82 -5.74 12.96 13.19
CA TYR A 82 -6.31 11.65 12.86
C TYR A 82 -6.54 11.49 11.34
N GLU A 83 -7.12 12.49 10.68
CA GLU A 83 -7.31 12.47 9.22
C GLU A 83 -5.96 12.38 8.48
N ALA A 84 -4.97 13.16 8.90
CA ALA A 84 -3.62 13.11 8.33
C ALA A 84 -2.96 11.74 8.53
N GLN A 85 -3.14 11.13 9.70
CA GLN A 85 -2.64 9.80 9.99
C GLN A 85 -3.35 8.74 9.12
N SER A 86 -4.68 8.79 9.04
CA SER A 86 -5.47 7.89 8.22
C SER A 86 -5.09 7.96 6.74
N ALA A 87 -4.77 9.15 6.22
CA ALA A 87 -4.29 9.32 4.85
C ALA A 87 -2.94 8.62 4.63
N ARG A 88 -1.99 8.74 5.58
CA ARG A 88 -0.68 8.07 5.52
C ARG A 88 -0.83 6.56 5.56
N ASP A 89 -1.65 6.06 6.48
CA ASP A 89 -1.88 4.63 6.65
C ASP A 89 -2.56 4.02 5.42
N SER A 90 -3.48 4.77 4.81
CA SER A 90 -4.14 4.35 3.56
C SER A 90 -3.14 4.22 2.41
N GLU A 91 -2.22 5.17 2.25
CA GLU A 91 -1.18 5.08 1.21
C GLU A 91 -0.17 3.97 1.51
N ASN A 92 0.22 3.77 2.78
CA ASN A 92 1.10 2.67 3.18
C ASN A 92 0.46 1.31 2.86
N LEU A 93 -0.82 1.14 3.18
CA LEU A 93 -1.57 -0.07 2.85
C LEU A 93 -1.69 -0.28 1.34
N ALA A 94 -1.93 0.79 0.58
CA ALA A 94 -1.99 0.75 -0.86
C ALA A 94 -0.63 0.31 -1.48
N MET A 95 0.49 0.82 -0.95
CA MET A 95 1.83 0.40 -1.37
C MET A 95 2.14 -1.07 -1.00
N LEU A 96 1.66 -1.54 0.15
CA LEU A 96 1.78 -2.96 0.52
C LEU A 96 0.99 -3.84 -0.45
N LEU A 97 -0.25 -3.45 -0.78
CA LEU A 97 -1.07 -4.19 -1.73
C LEU A 97 -0.43 -4.29 -3.11
N ASP A 98 0.15 -3.19 -3.62
CA ASP A 98 0.85 -3.18 -4.90
C ASP A 98 2.04 -4.16 -4.90
N ARG A 99 2.78 -4.22 -3.78
CA ARG A 99 3.91 -5.15 -3.64
C ARG A 99 3.46 -6.60 -3.53
N ASP A 100 2.38 -6.86 -2.80
CA ASP A 100 1.84 -8.21 -2.61
C ASP A 100 1.25 -8.75 -3.93
N ASP A 101 0.57 -7.92 -4.72
CA ASP A 101 0.10 -8.28 -6.06
C ASP A 101 1.27 -8.64 -6.99
N TYR A 102 2.34 -7.82 -7.00
CA TYR A 102 3.54 -8.13 -7.76
C TYR A 102 4.19 -9.45 -7.34
N TRP A 103 4.30 -9.68 -6.02
CA TRP A 103 4.88 -10.91 -5.48
C TRP A 103 4.05 -12.12 -5.87
N LEU A 104 2.73 -12.07 -5.68
CA LEU A 104 1.81 -13.15 -6.02
C LEU A 104 1.89 -13.50 -7.51
N ASN A 105 1.87 -12.50 -8.38
CA ASN A 105 1.98 -12.70 -9.82
C ASN A 105 3.34 -13.30 -10.23
N SER A 106 4.41 -12.91 -9.54
CA SER A 106 5.76 -13.45 -9.79
C SER A 106 5.90 -14.91 -9.35
N GLU A 107 5.40 -15.26 -8.16
CA GLU A 107 5.38 -16.63 -7.65
C GLU A 107 4.50 -17.53 -8.52
N TYR A 108 3.32 -17.06 -8.90
CA TYR A 108 2.41 -17.80 -9.77
C TYR A 108 3.05 -18.07 -11.14
N ALA A 109 3.72 -17.07 -11.73
CA ALA A 109 4.49 -17.26 -12.96
C ALA A 109 5.61 -18.30 -12.77
N GLN A 110 6.30 -18.31 -11.63
CA GLN A 110 7.34 -19.30 -11.34
C GLN A 110 6.77 -20.72 -11.21
N TRP A 111 5.60 -20.90 -10.58
CA TRP A 111 4.97 -22.22 -10.41
C TRP A 111 4.40 -22.78 -11.71
N THR A 112 3.93 -21.90 -12.60
CA THR A 112 3.27 -22.29 -13.86
C THR A 112 4.21 -22.35 -15.05
N THR A 113 5.36 -21.69 -15.00
CA THR A 113 6.36 -21.75 -16.06
C THR A 113 7.13 -23.07 -15.97
N ASP A 114 6.98 -23.93 -16.99
CA ASP A 114 7.82 -25.12 -17.12
C ASP A 114 9.30 -24.69 -17.35
N PRO A 115 10.24 -25.07 -16.47
CA PRO A 115 11.64 -24.71 -16.61
C PRO A 115 12.31 -25.30 -17.86
N ASP A 116 11.75 -26.38 -18.43
CA ASP A 116 12.30 -27.06 -19.60
C ASP A 116 11.65 -26.69 -20.93
N ASP A 117 10.67 -25.78 -20.90
CA ASP A 117 10.03 -25.27 -22.11
C ASP A 117 11.07 -24.62 -23.07
N PRO A 118 11.20 -25.12 -24.31
CA PRO A 118 12.15 -24.60 -25.28
C PRO A 118 11.88 -23.13 -25.64
N GLU A 119 10.63 -22.66 -25.59
CA GLU A 119 10.27 -21.28 -25.92
C GLU A 119 10.77 -20.30 -24.84
N VAL A 120 10.65 -20.66 -23.57
CA VAL A 120 11.14 -19.86 -22.43
C VAL A 120 12.67 -19.78 -22.45
N LYS A 121 13.35 -20.88 -22.78
CA LYS A 121 14.82 -20.91 -22.95
C LYS A 121 15.24 -20.03 -24.13
N ALA A 122 14.58 -20.16 -25.28
CA ALA A 122 14.85 -19.34 -26.46
C ALA A 122 14.65 -17.85 -26.18
N ALA A 123 13.57 -17.45 -25.48
CA ALA A 123 13.31 -16.07 -25.10
C ALA A 123 14.37 -15.51 -24.14
N ARG A 124 14.81 -16.31 -23.15
CA ARG A 124 15.90 -15.93 -22.23
C ARG A 124 17.22 -15.75 -22.97
N GLU A 125 17.54 -16.65 -23.89
CA GLU A 125 18.74 -16.51 -24.74
C GLU A 125 18.67 -15.29 -25.65
N GLN A 126 17.52 -15.03 -26.28
CA GLN A 126 17.33 -13.83 -27.12
C GLN A 126 17.54 -12.55 -26.30
N ARG A 127 17.01 -12.48 -25.07
CA ARG A 127 17.24 -11.33 -24.17
C ARG A 127 18.71 -11.17 -23.80
N LYS A 128 19.40 -12.27 -23.50
CA LYS A 128 20.85 -12.27 -23.23
C LYS A 128 21.66 -11.80 -24.44
N ARG A 129 21.33 -12.29 -25.64
CA ARG A 129 21.96 -11.89 -26.92
C ARG A 129 21.72 -10.41 -27.23
N ALA A 130 20.53 -9.90 -26.91
CA ALA A 130 20.18 -8.49 -27.05
C ALA A 130 20.78 -7.59 -25.95
N GLY A 131 21.50 -8.16 -24.96
CA GLY A 131 22.09 -7.41 -23.85
C GLY A 131 21.06 -6.74 -22.93
N ILE A 132 19.80 -7.17 -22.99
CA ILE A 132 18.70 -6.60 -22.19
C ILE A 132 18.88 -7.11 -20.76
N LYS A 133 19.34 -6.23 -19.88
CA LYS A 133 19.44 -6.52 -18.45
C LYS A 133 18.08 -6.29 -17.79
N PRO A 134 17.69 -7.13 -16.82
CA PRO A 134 16.53 -6.83 -16.00
C PRO A 134 16.78 -5.51 -15.24
N PRO A 135 15.71 -4.75 -14.94
CA PRO A 135 15.83 -3.54 -14.14
C PRO A 135 16.40 -3.85 -12.75
N PRO A 136 17.16 -2.93 -12.13
CA PRO A 136 17.79 -3.16 -10.83
C PRO A 136 16.78 -3.27 -9.68
N GLN A 137 15.57 -2.73 -9.85
CA GLN A 137 14.46 -2.83 -8.92
C GLN A 137 13.22 -3.32 -9.66
N PRO A 138 12.34 -4.09 -8.98
CA PRO A 138 11.09 -4.54 -9.59
C PRO A 138 10.23 -3.33 -9.95
N LEU A 139 9.69 -3.33 -11.17
CA LEU A 139 8.73 -2.33 -11.63
C LEU A 139 7.34 -2.77 -11.19
N ILE A 140 6.89 -2.19 -10.08
CA ILE A 140 5.60 -2.54 -9.45
C ILE A 140 4.52 -1.60 -9.98
N ALA A 141 3.44 -2.17 -10.51
CA ALA A 141 2.30 -1.39 -10.98
C ALA A 141 1.43 -0.93 -9.79
N PRO A 142 0.91 0.30 -9.81
CA PRO A 142 -0.04 0.75 -8.80
C PRO A 142 -1.43 0.18 -9.12
N VAL A 143 -1.84 -0.84 -8.36
CA VAL A 143 -3.12 -1.54 -8.49
C VAL A 143 -4.13 -1.05 -7.44
N ALA A 144 -3.65 -0.65 -6.27
CA ALA A 144 -4.50 -0.24 -5.17
C ALA A 144 -5.28 1.06 -5.47
N LEU A 145 -6.53 1.10 -5.00
CA LEU A 145 -7.41 2.27 -5.10
C LEU A 145 -6.88 3.41 -4.24
N ARG A 146 -6.77 4.60 -4.84
CA ARG A 146 -6.24 5.83 -4.22
C ARG A 146 -7.08 7.02 -4.63
N PRO A 147 -7.02 8.13 -3.88
CA PRO A 147 -7.52 9.42 -4.36
C PRO A 147 -6.90 9.77 -5.71
N ASP A 148 -7.69 10.35 -6.61
CA ASP A 148 -7.32 10.54 -8.02
C ASP A 148 -5.96 11.21 -8.22
N GLY A 149 -5.68 12.28 -7.46
CA GLY A 149 -4.39 13.00 -7.56
C GLY A 149 -3.17 12.14 -7.19
N ILE A 150 -3.27 11.27 -6.17
CA ILE A 150 -2.16 10.39 -5.79
C ILE A 150 -2.05 9.23 -6.77
N GLY A 151 -3.18 8.63 -7.14
CA GLY A 151 -3.23 7.52 -8.09
C GLY A 151 -2.62 7.90 -9.44
N GLU A 152 -2.91 9.09 -9.96
CA GLU A 152 -2.31 9.62 -11.19
C GLU A 152 -0.80 9.79 -11.09
N ILE A 153 -0.31 10.36 -9.98
CA ILE A 153 1.13 10.52 -9.74
C ILE A 153 1.82 9.15 -9.76
N ARG A 154 1.26 8.15 -9.07
CA ARG A 154 1.83 6.79 -9.03
C ARG A 154 1.81 6.13 -10.41
N ARG A 155 0.72 6.25 -11.16
CA ARG A 155 0.63 5.74 -12.54
C ARG A 155 1.68 6.39 -13.43
N LYS A 156 1.87 7.70 -13.33
CA LYS A 156 2.89 8.43 -14.09
C LYS A 156 4.32 7.98 -13.73
N GLN A 157 4.62 7.84 -12.44
CA GLN A 157 5.91 7.32 -11.98
C GLN A 157 6.19 5.92 -12.55
N TYR A 158 5.17 5.05 -12.56
CA TYR A 158 5.27 3.72 -13.14
C TYR A 158 5.51 3.76 -14.66
N THR A 159 4.76 4.58 -15.40
CA THR A 159 4.97 4.71 -16.86
C THR A 159 6.34 5.28 -17.21
N ASP A 160 6.83 6.24 -16.42
CA ASP A 160 8.16 6.84 -16.62
C ASP A 160 9.28 5.82 -16.32
N ALA A 161 9.10 5.00 -15.27
CA ALA A 161 10.02 3.92 -14.94
C ALA A 161 10.03 2.82 -16.01
N LEU A 162 8.87 2.47 -16.57
CA LEU A 162 8.76 1.55 -17.72
C LEU A 162 9.48 2.12 -18.95
N ALA A 163 9.26 3.38 -19.30
CA ALA A 163 9.89 4.02 -20.44
C ALA A 163 11.43 4.06 -20.28
N THR A 164 11.92 4.34 -19.07
CA THR A 164 13.35 4.40 -18.76
C THR A 164 14.02 3.04 -18.87
N ASN A 165 13.33 1.98 -18.46
CA ASN A 165 13.86 0.61 -18.46
C ASN A 165 13.42 -0.21 -19.69
N ALA A 166 12.71 0.41 -20.62
CA ALA A 166 12.33 -0.24 -21.86
C ALA A 166 13.60 -0.69 -22.60
N PRO A 167 13.61 -1.91 -23.17
CA PRO A 167 14.74 -2.36 -23.96
C PRO A 167 14.93 -1.37 -25.10
N LYS A 168 16.14 -0.79 -25.20
CA LYS A 168 16.49 0.04 -26.36
C LYS A 168 16.37 -0.87 -27.58
N THR A 169 15.28 -0.72 -28.33
CA THR A 169 15.15 -1.31 -29.66
C THR A 169 16.24 -0.65 -30.49
N GLY A 170 17.42 -1.25 -30.49
CA GLY A 170 18.42 -0.99 -31.50
C GLY A 170 17.78 -1.37 -32.81
N GLY A 171 17.10 -0.42 -33.47
CA GLY A 171 16.80 -0.56 -34.88
C GLY A 171 18.09 -1.01 -35.53
N LEU A 172 18.05 -2.13 -36.25
CA LEU A 172 19.18 -2.66 -37.00
C LEU A 172 19.80 -1.50 -37.76
N LYS A 173 20.90 -0.94 -37.23
CA LYS A 173 21.68 0.03 -37.97
C LYS A 173 22.33 -0.79 -39.06
N LEU A 174 21.75 -0.73 -40.26
CA LEU A 174 22.36 -1.20 -41.49
C LEU A 174 23.63 -0.38 -41.69
N SER A 175 24.71 -0.81 -41.02
CA SER A 175 25.99 -0.10 -41.01
C SER A 175 26.72 -0.21 -42.33
N SER A 176 26.33 -1.16 -43.20
CA SER A 176 26.98 -1.38 -44.48
C SER A 176 26.02 -1.89 -45.55
N ALA A 177 26.39 -1.66 -46.81
CA ALA A 177 25.70 -2.24 -47.96
C ALA A 177 25.75 -3.79 -47.98
N ALA A 178 26.73 -4.38 -47.28
CA ALA A 178 26.83 -5.82 -47.10
C ALA A 178 25.76 -6.36 -46.15
N ASP A 179 25.44 -5.64 -45.08
CA ASP A 179 24.36 -6.00 -44.15
C ASP A 179 22.99 -5.92 -44.83
N PHE A 180 22.81 -4.93 -45.73
CA PHE A 180 21.61 -4.79 -46.55
C PHE A 180 21.46 -5.93 -47.58
N LYS A 181 22.55 -6.31 -48.26
CA LYS A 181 22.57 -7.45 -49.19
C LYS A 181 22.25 -8.78 -48.50
N ARG A 182 22.74 -9.00 -47.27
CA ARG A 182 22.41 -10.19 -46.47
C ARG A 182 20.94 -10.27 -46.10
N LEU A 183 20.31 -9.14 -45.80
CA LEU A 183 18.88 -9.06 -45.48
C LEU A 183 17.98 -9.33 -46.69
N LEU A 184 18.43 -9.00 -47.91
CA LEU A 184 17.69 -9.21 -49.15
C LEU A 184 17.90 -10.59 -49.79
N GLY A 185 18.60 -11.52 -49.13
CA GLY A 185 18.68 -12.92 -49.56
C GLY A 185 19.43 -13.15 -50.87
N ALA A 186 20.33 -12.25 -51.29
CA ALA A 186 21.20 -12.50 -52.43
C ALA A 186 22.36 -13.43 -52.00
N ARG A 187 22.27 -14.70 -52.42
CA ARG A 187 23.41 -15.63 -52.48
C ARG A 187 24.47 -15.10 -53.44
#